data_AF-A0A1G1CK11-F1
#
_entry.id   AF-A0A1G1CK11-F1
#
_cell.length_a   1.000
_cell.length_b   1.000
_cell.length_c   1.000
_cell.angle_alpha   90.00
_cell.angle_beta   90.00
_cell.angle_gamma   90.00
#
_symmetry.space_group_name_H-M   'P 1'
#
loop_
_entity.id
_entity.type
_entity.pdbx_description
1 polymer ?
#
loop_
_entity_poly.entity_id
_entity_poly.type
_entity_poly.pdbx_seq_one_letter_code
_entity_poly.pdbx_strand_id
1 'polypeptide(L)'
;MAETIERGCDGSQKWHWFNVMSDLEKQGGLAEVVIDPLSMNAHGCGGQTKEGTKFYITWVPDMFLLVSMSQEEQALVESFAKVVEFRPFCRYINEHGLLTVEWDKKDPEGRFAELQGNGEKELQRIQ
;
A
#
# COMPACT_ATOMS: atom_id res chain seq x y z
N MET A 1 12.14 1.46 5.76
CA MET A 1 11.04 2.36 6.05
C MET A 1 11.28 3.55 5.15
N ALA A 2 10.21 4.16 4.63
CA ALA A 2 10.35 5.23 3.65
C ALA A 2 11.23 6.36 4.21
N GLU A 3 12.18 6.84 3.41
CA GLU A 3 13.15 7.84 3.86
C GLU A 3 12.48 9.16 4.24
N THR A 4 11.30 9.41 3.71
CA THR A 4 10.53 10.64 3.93
C THR A 4 9.44 10.51 5.00
N ILE A 5 9.36 9.38 5.70
CA ILE A 5 8.49 9.27 6.88
C ILE A 5 9.11 10.10 8.00
N GLU A 6 8.45 11.20 8.33
CA GLU A 6 8.88 12.11 9.38
C GLU A 6 8.24 11.72 10.71
N ARG A 7 8.96 11.97 11.81
CA ARG A 7 8.44 11.82 13.17
C ARG A 7 8.02 13.19 13.70
N GLY A 8 6.72 13.37 13.93
CA GLY A 8 6.17 14.55 14.57
C GLY A 8 6.60 14.68 16.03
N CYS A 9 6.46 15.89 16.59
CA CYS A 9 6.78 16.17 18.00
C CYS A 9 5.93 15.38 19.01
N ASP A 10 4.76 14.88 18.57
CA ASP A 10 3.87 13.98 19.33
C ASP A 10 4.28 12.50 19.24
N GLY A 11 5.38 12.20 18.55
CA GLY A 11 5.87 10.85 18.32
C GLY A 11 5.16 10.11 17.19
N SER A 12 4.15 10.71 16.55
CA SER A 12 3.46 10.14 15.39
C SER A 12 4.38 10.13 14.17
N GLN A 13 4.28 9.09 13.35
CA GLN A 13 4.91 9.04 12.04
C GLN A 13 3.96 9.61 11.00
N LYS A 14 4.48 10.42 10.08
CA LYS A 14 3.72 10.97 8.95
C LYS A 14 4.45 10.66 7.66
N TRP A 15 3.71 10.07 6.72
CA TRP A 15 4.15 9.92 5.35
C TRP A 15 3.42 10.98 4.53
N HIS A 16 4.13 12.03 4.16
CA HIS A 16 3.54 13.04 3.29
C HIS A 16 3.29 12.43 1.91
N TRP A 17 2.03 12.42 1.46
CA TRP A 17 1.65 11.73 0.22
C TRP A 17 2.38 12.24 -1.04
N PHE A 18 2.81 13.51 -1.04
CA PHE A 18 3.67 14.06 -2.09
C PHE A 18 5.03 13.35 -2.19
N ASN A 19 5.52 12.80 -1.09
CA ASN A 19 6.80 12.12 -1.03
C ASN A 19 6.70 10.64 -1.47
N VAL A 20 5.49 10.06 -1.51
CA VAL A 20 5.28 8.67 -1.96
C VAL A 20 5.85 8.46 -3.36
N MET A 21 5.71 9.43 -4.26
CA MET A 21 6.31 9.36 -5.61
C MET A 21 7.85 9.26 -5.53
N SER A 22 8.48 10.12 -4.71
CA SER A 22 9.93 10.10 -4.53
C SER A 22 10.41 8.81 -3.87
N ASP A 23 9.66 8.26 -2.90
CA ASP A 23 10.04 7.01 -2.23
C ASP A 23 9.89 5.81 -3.17
N LEU A 24 8.79 5.74 -3.93
CA LEU A 24 8.60 4.70 -4.95
C LEU A 24 9.69 4.77 -6.01
N GLU A 25 10.08 5.96 -6.45
CA GLU A 25 11.15 6.11 -7.44
C GLU A 25 12.53 5.75 -6.86
N LYS A 26 12.92 6.38 -5.75
CA LYS A 26 14.31 6.29 -5.22
C LYS A 26 14.57 5.00 -4.46
N GLN A 27 13.60 4.53 -3.68
CA GLN A 27 13.74 3.34 -2.82
C GLN A 27 13.02 2.13 -3.42
N GLY A 28 11.82 2.33 -3.98
CA GLY A 28 11.06 1.28 -4.64
C GLY A 28 11.66 0.85 -5.99
N GLY A 29 12.27 1.80 -6.71
CA GLY A 29 12.74 1.61 -8.08
C GLY A 29 11.62 1.68 -9.14
N LEU A 30 10.46 2.26 -8.80
CA LEU A 30 9.34 2.46 -9.71
C LEU A 30 9.20 3.94 -10.04
N ALA A 31 9.72 4.31 -11.21
CA ALA A 31 9.61 5.66 -11.73
C ALA A 31 8.23 5.93 -12.37
N GLU A 32 7.96 7.20 -12.66
CA GLU A 32 6.79 7.64 -13.44
C GLU A 32 5.43 7.31 -12.78
N VAL A 33 5.42 7.17 -11.46
CA VAL A 33 4.17 7.14 -10.66
C VAL A 33 3.66 8.56 -10.46
N VAL A 34 2.37 8.77 -10.72
CA VAL A 34 1.71 10.05 -10.53
C VAL A 34 0.64 9.90 -9.46
N ILE A 35 0.77 10.65 -8.36
CA ILE A 35 -0.26 10.73 -7.32
C ILE A 35 -1.34 11.73 -7.76
N ASP A 36 -2.60 11.35 -7.60
CA ASP A 36 -3.73 12.26 -7.82
C ASP A 36 -3.92 13.12 -6.56
N PRO A 37 -3.64 14.43 -6.61
CA PRO A 37 -3.74 15.29 -5.43
C PRO A 37 -5.17 15.43 -4.90
N LEU A 38 -6.20 15.17 -5.72
CA LEU A 38 -7.60 15.24 -5.31
C LEU A 38 -8.08 13.99 -4.57
N SER A 39 -7.30 12.90 -4.63
CA SER A 39 -7.61 11.63 -3.99
C SER A 39 -7.01 11.49 -2.58
N MET A 40 -6.21 12.47 -2.15
CA MET A 40 -5.55 12.46 -0.85
C MET A 40 -6.55 12.68 0.29
N ASN A 41 -6.47 11.83 1.31
CA ASN A 41 -7.17 12.03 2.57
C ASN A 41 -6.23 11.76 3.76
N ALA A 42 -6.79 11.70 4.97
CA ALA A 42 -6.00 11.49 6.19
C ALA A 42 -5.32 10.12 6.27
N HIS A 43 -5.77 9.14 5.48
CA HIS A 43 -5.38 7.74 5.60
C HIS A 43 -4.71 7.19 4.34
N GLY A 44 -4.79 7.90 3.21
CA GLY A 44 -4.33 7.38 1.94
C GLY A 44 -4.35 8.37 0.79
N CYS A 45 -3.87 7.91 -0.35
CA CYS A 45 -3.91 8.61 -1.63
C CYS A 45 -4.06 7.64 -2.79
N GLY A 46 -4.62 8.12 -3.88
CA GLY A 46 -4.69 7.43 -5.16
C GLY A 46 -3.59 7.91 -6.11
N GLY A 47 -3.29 7.07 -7.10
CA GLY A 47 -2.34 7.39 -8.13
C GLY A 47 -2.49 6.50 -9.35
N GLN A 48 -1.58 6.71 -10.30
CA GLN A 48 -1.49 5.93 -11.52
C GLN A 48 -0.03 5.61 -11.83
N THR A 49 0.23 4.38 -12.27
CA THR A 49 1.54 3.96 -12.77
C THR A 49 1.70 4.33 -14.24
N LYS A 50 2.92 4.23 -14.76
CA LYS A 50 3.22 4.45 -16.18
C LYS A 50 2.39 3.57 -17.12
N GLU A 51 2.16 2.33 -16.73
CA GLU A 51 1.39 1.34 -17.48
C GLU A 51 -0.13 1.61 -17.44
N GLY A 52 -0.54 2.66 -16.72
CA GLY A 52 -1.92 3.10 -16.64
C GLY A 52 -2.71 2.45 -15.51
N THR A 53 -2.11 1.60 -14.69
CA THR A 53 -2.76 0.99 -13.51
C THR A 53 -3.14 2.07 -12.51
N LYS A 54 -4.42 2.18 -12.21
CA LYS A 54 -4.89 3.04 -11.13
C LYS A 54 -4.77 2.30 -9.82
N PHE A 55 -4.24 2.96 -8.81
CA PHE A 55 -4.13 2.39 -7.48
C PHE A 55 -4.59 3.37 -6.40
N TYR A 56 -4.90 2.83 -5.23
CA TYR A 56 -5.19 3.55 -4.01
C TYR A 56 -4.41 2.90 -2.88
N ILE A 57 -3.71 3.71 -2.09
CA ILE A 57 -3.00 3.25 -0.92
C ILE A 57 -3.71 3.71 0.35
N THR A 58 -3.74 2.85 1.36
CA THR A 58 -4.05 3.23 2.73
C THR A 58 -2.88 2.81 3.60
N TRP A 59 -2.35 3.72 4.40
CA TRP A 59 -1.20 3.43 5.23
C TRP A 59 -1.43 3.89 6.65
N VAL A 60 -1.18 2.99 7.61
CA VAL A 60 -1.14 3.31 9.02
C VAL A 60 0.26 3.03 9.54
N PRO A 61 0.95 4.03 10.12
CA PRO A 61 2.34 3.89 10.52
C PRO A 61 2.57 2.73 11.49
N ASP A 62 3.66 1.99 11.25
CA ASP A 62 4.07 0.81 12.02
C ASP A 62 2.95 -0.24 12.24
N MET A 63 1.93 -0.25 11.39
CA MET A 63 0.78 -1.14 11.51
C MET A 63 0.54 -1.88 10.20
N PHE A 64 0.10 -1.19 9.15
CA PHE A 64 -0.23 -1.83 7.88
C PHE A 64 -0.08 -0.90 6.68
N LEU A 65 -0.01 -1.52 5.49
CA LEU A 65 -0.21 -0.90 4.20
C LEU A 65 -1.26 -1.72 3.44
N LEU A 66 -2.21 -1.05 2.81
CA LEU A 66 -3.10 -1.63 1.81
C LEU A 66 -2.83 -0.93 0.48
N VAL A 67 -2.75 -1.71 -0.59
CA VAL A 67 -2.70 -1.19 -1.96
C VAL A 67 -3.79 -1.87 -2.77
N SER A 68 -4.81 -1.11 -3.16
CA SER A 68 -5.86 -1.55 -4.07
C SER A 68 -5.55 -1.05 -5.48
N MET A 69 -5.65 -1.90 -6.49
CA MET A 69 -5.27 -1.61 -7.88
C MET A 69 -6.32 -2.12 -8.87
N SER A 70 -6.46 -1.41 -9.99
CA SER A 70 -7.41 -1.77 -11.05
C SER A 70 -6.99 -3.00 -11.85
N GLN A 71 -5.70 -3.29 -11.89
CA GLN A 71 -5.10 -4.46 -12.53
C GLN A 71 -3.83 -4.84 -11.77
N GLU A 72 -3.43 -6.10 -11.83
CA GLU A 72 -2.22 -6.58 -11.16
C GLU A 72 -0.97 -5.91 -11.76
N GLU A 73 -0.18 -5.27 -10.90
CA GLU A 73 1.10 -4.70 -11.26
C GLU A 73 2.15 -5.08 -10.22
N GLN A 74 2.88 -6.16 -10.51
CA GLN A 74 3.88 -6.71 -9.59
C GLN A 74 4.96 -5.70 -9.20
N ALA A 75 5.38 -4.83 -10.14
CA ALA A 75 6.38 -3.80 -9.88
C ALA A 75 5.92 -2.80 -8.80
N LEU A 76 4.63 -2.49 -8.74
CA LEU A 76 4.03 -1.64 -7.70
C LEU A 76 4.10 -2.31 -6.33
N VAL A 77 3.70 -3.58 -6.26
CA VAL A 77 3.76 -4.39 -5.01
C VAL A 77 5.19 -4.49 -4.49
N GLU A 78 6.15 -4.82 -5.35
CA GLU A 78 7.55 -4.94 -4.96
C GLU A 78 8.16 -3.62 -4.51
N SER A 79 7.79 -2.52 -5.15
CA SER A 79 8.28 -1.19 -4.81
C SER A 79 7.78 -0.77 -3.43
N PHE A 80 6.49 -0.98 -3.14
CA PHE A 80 5.97 -0.71 -1.80
C PHE A 80 6.62 -1.59 -0.74
N ALA A 81 6.86 -2.88 -1.00
CA ALA A 81 7.53 -3.76 -0.06
C ALA A 81 8.96 -3.28 0.30
N LYS A 82 9.70 -2.72 -0.67
CA LYS A 82 11.01 -2.09 -0.41
C LYS A 82 10.87 -0.82 0.43
N VAL A 83 9.90 0.03 0.10
CA VAL A 83 9.66 1.30 0.79
C VAL A 83 9.27 1.07 2.25
N VAL A 84 8.30 0.20 2.51
CA VAL A 84 7.82 -0.06 3.86
C VAL A 84 8.71 -1.02 4.66
N GLU A 85 9.63 -1.74 4.00
CA GLU A 85 10.57 -2.73 4.57
C GLU A 85 9.92 -3.99 5.18
N PHE A 86 8.68 -4.29 4.81
CA PHE A 86 8.04 -5.57 5.12
C PHE A 86 7.30 -6.11 3.91
N ARG A 87 7.00 -7.41 3.93
CA ARG A 87 6.40 -8.14 2.81
C ARG A 87 4.88 -8.15 2.91
N PRO A 88 4.17 -8.18 1.76
CA PRO A 88 2.73 -8.41 1.79
C PRO A 88 2.48 -9.85 2.25
N PHE A 89 1.35 -10.09 2.92
CA PHE A 89 0.99 -11.43 3.40
C PHE A 89 -0.18 -12.03 2.64
N CYS A 90 -1.01 -11.20 1.99
CA CYS A 90 -2.14 -11.67 1.20
C CYS A 90 -2.54 -10.74 0.07
N ARG A 91 -3.35 -11.29 -0.84
CA ARG A 91 -4.12 -10.56 -1.85
C ARG A 91 -5.56 -11.05 -1.91
N TYR A 92 -6.47 -10.19 -2.33
CA TYR A 92 -7.88 -10.52 -2.53
C TYR A 92 -8.58 -9.47 -3.41
N ILE A 93 -9.81 -9.72 -3.83
CA ILE A 93 -10.68 -8.74 -4.49
C ILE A 93 -11.60 -8.12 -3.43
N ASN A 94 -11.46 -6.82 -3.19
CA ASN A 94 -12.26 -6.11 -2.18
C ASN A 94 -13.71 -5.87 -2.65
N GLU A 95 -14.53 -5.29 -1.78
CA GLU A 95 -15.95 -5.00 -2.06
C GLU A 95 -16.17 -4.09 -3.29
N HIS A 96 -15.17 -3.30 -3.67
CA HIS A 96 -15.20 -2.43 -4.84
C HIS A 96 -14.72 -3.12 -6.13
N GLY A 97 -14.38 -4.41 -6.07
CA GLY A 97 -13.88 -5.16 -7.22
C GLY A 97 -12.43 -4.85 -7.59
N LEU A 98 -11.65 -4.24 -6.68
CA LEU A 98 -10.24 -3.94 -6.90
C LEU A 98 -9.36 -5.03 -6.29
N LEU A 99 -8.30 -5.40 -7.02
CA LEU A 99 -7.26 -6.26 -6.48
C LEU A 99 -6.56 -5.52 -5.35
N THR A 100 -6.62 -6.06 -4.14
CA THR A 100 -6.00 -5.48 -2.95
C THR A 100 -4.92 -6.39 -2.45
N VAL A 101 -3.74 -5.82 -2.19
CA VAL A 101 -2.62 -6.46 -1.54
C VAL A 101 -2.46 -5.81 -0.17
N GLU A 102 -2.33 -6.61 0.87
CA GLU A 102 -2.13 -6.11 2.24
C GLU A 102 -0.77 -6.51 2.79
N TRP A 103 -0.20 -5.58 3.53
CA TRP A 103 0.95 -5.78 4.40
C TRP A 103 0.49 -5.47 5.83
N ASP A 104 0.69 -6.40 6.75
CA ASP A 104 0.49 -6.17 8.18
C ASP A 104 1.82 -6.45 8.88
N LYS A 105 2.28 -5.50 9.71
CA LYS A 105 3.56 -5.64 10.43
C LYS A 105 3.38 -6.30 11.79
N LYS A 106 2.18 -6.27 12.37
CA LYS A 106 1.92 -6.67 13.76
C LYS A 106 1.34 -8.08 13.86
N ASP A 107 0.30 -8.38 13.09
CA ASP A 107 -0.39 -9.65 13.14
C ASP A 107 -0.99 -10.06 11.78
N PRO A 108 -0.14 -10.47 10.82
CA PRO A 108 -0.60 -10.95 9.51
C PRO A 108 -1.57 -12.13 9.60
N GLU A 109 -1.38 -13.01 10.58
CA GLU A 109 -2.14 -14.25 10.72
C GLU A 109 -3.54 -13.98 11.27
N GLY A 110 -3.65 -13.14 12.31
CA GLY A 110 -4.93 -12.66 12.82
C GLY A 110 -5.71 -11.90 11.76
N ARG A 111 -5.05 -10.98 11.05
CA ARG A 111 -5.66 -10.21 9.95
C ARG A 111 -6.15 -11.11 8.82
N PHE A 112 -5.37 -12.13 8.44
CA PHE A 112 -5.80 -13.09 7.42
C PHE A 112 -7.05 -13.87 7.84
N ALA A 113 -7.12 -14.30 9.10
CA ALA A 113 -8.29 -15.00 9.63
C ALA A 113 -9.55 -14.10 9.65
N GLU A 114 -9.39 -12.80 9.96
CA GLU A 114 -10.48 -11.83 9.86
C GLU A 114 -10.98 -11.67 8.42
N LEU A 115 -10.08 -11.53 7.44
CA LEU A 115 -10.43 -11.42 6.02
C LEU A 115 -11.18 -12.68 5.53
N GLN A 116 -10.78 -13.87 6.00
CA GLN A 116 -11.50 -15.11 5.73
C GLN A 116 -12.90 -15.09 6.34
N GLY A 117 -13.06 -14.58 7.57
CA GLY A 117 -14.35 -14.44 8.24
C GLY A 117 -15.29 -13.44 7.58
N ASN A 118 -14.73 -12.38 6.98
CA ASN A 118 -15.48 -11.33 6.29
C ASN A 118 -15.94 -11.73 4.87
N GLY A 119 -15.44 -12.87 4.35
CA GLY A 119 -15.85 -13.38 3.04
C GLY A 119 -15.25 -12.63 1.86
N GLU A 120 -14.05 -12.07 2.01
CA GLU A 120 -13.32 -11.42 0.91
C GLU A 120 -13.11 -12.40 -0.26
N LYS A 121 -13.31 -11.90 -1.49
CA LYS A 121 -13.29 -12.75 -2.69
C LYS A 121 -11.87 -13.05 -3.11
N GLU A 122 -11.65 -14.28 -3.56
CA GLU A 122 -10.35 -14.73 -4.11
C GLU A 122 -9.16 -14.49 -3.16
N LEU A 123 -9.42 -14.52 -1.84
CA LEU A 123 -8.40 -14.35 -0.82
C LEU A 123 -7.32 -15.43 -0.89
N GLN A 124 -6.07 -14.99 -1.03
CA GLN A 124 -4.90 -15.85 -1.19
C GLN A 124 -3.74 -15.33 -0.33
N ARG A 125 -2.97 -16.24 0.26
CA ARG A 125 -1.69 -15.90 0.88
C ARG A 125 -0.63 -15.64 -0.19
N ILE A 126 0.27 -14.70 0.13
CA ILE A 126 1.50 -14.45 -0.62
C ILE A 126 2.64 -15.04 0.22
N GLN A 127 3.45 -15.90 -0.39
CA GLN A 127 4.61 -16.57 0.24
C GLN A 127 5.90 -15.80 -0.03
#